data_AF-A0A382UYC3-F1
#
_entry.id   AF-A0A382UYC3-F1
#
_cell.length_a   1.000
_cell.length_b   1.000
_cell.length_c   1.000
_cell.angle_alpha   90.00
_cell.angle_beta   90.00
_cell.angle_gamma   90.00
#
_symmetry.space_group_name_H-M   'P 1'
#
loop_
_entity.id
_entity.type
_entity.pdbx_description
1 polymer ?
#
loop_
_entity_poly.entity_id
_entity_poly.type
_entity_poly.pdbx_seq_one_letter_code
_entity_poly.pdbx_strand_id
1 'polypeptide(L)'
;MCDWTPGKSPMGPAATKWCMDMYNLNMDILEDDLYGNTNNFKSSLLKYHKGYIGEHTDRGTLSFVYNEYPGLYIRVNNEWKELDNGLFIWLGDMGAKQFNKPAMEHKVKCENIRWSLNYFSAPTDIDYPWTVPENN
;
A
#
# COMPACT_ATOMS: atom_id res chain seq x y z
N MET A 1 3.26 7.00 -15.06
CA MET A 1 2.52 6.59 -13.85
C MET A 1 1.54 7.71 -13.54
N CYS A 2 0.23 7.49 -13.57
CA CYS A 2 -0.71 8.59 -13.29
C CYS A 2 -0.71 8.87 -11.78
N ASP A 3 -0.05 9.97 -11.42
CA ASP A 3 -0.10 10.56 -10.08
C ASP A 3 -1.54 10.97 -9.78
N TRP A 4 -2.14 10.38 -8.74
CA TRP A 4 -3.48 10.76 -8.30
C TRP A 4 -3.35 11.87 -7.26
N THR A 5 -3.32 13.10 -7.76
CA THR A 5 -3.92 14.26 -7.10
C THR A 5 -5.38 13.91 -6.79
N PRO A 6 -5.95 14.25 -5.62
CA PRO A 6 -7.33 13.92 -5.29
C PRO A 6 -8.29 14.60 -6.29
N GLY A 7 -8.63 13.87 -7.34
CA GLY A 7 -9.69 14.23 -8.26
C GLY A 7 -11.02 14.08 -7.54
N LYS A 8 -11.89 15.08 -7.68
CA LYS A 8 -13.28 15.09 -7.23
C LYS A 8 -14.06 13.93 -7.84
N SER A 9 -13.89 12.72 -7.31
CA SER A 9 -14.84 11.64 -7.44
C SER A 9 -15.83 11.77 -6.28
N PRO A 10 -17.16 11.62 -6.49
CA PRO A 10 -18.14 11.63 -5.41
C PRO A 10 -17.97 10.33 -4.62
N MET A 11 -16.91 10.25 -3.82
CA MET A 11 -16.63 9.08 -3.01
C MET A 11 -17.67 9.02 -1.90
N GLY A 12 -18.54 8.02 -1.99
CA GLY A 12 -19.55 7.77 -0.97
C GLY A 12 -18.94 7.47 0.40
N PRO A 13 -19.76 7.40 1.46
CA PRO A 13 -19.33 7.26 2.86
C PRO A 13 -18.34 6.12 3.15
N ALA A 14 -18.32 5.07 2.32
CA ALA A 14 -17.50 3.89 2.49
C ALA A 14 -15.99 4.15 2.38
N ALA A 15 -15.54 5.03 1.48
CA ALA A 15 -14.11 5.26 1.30
C ALA A 15 -13.54 6.25 2.32
N THR A 16 -14.33 7.23 2.76
CA THR A 16 -13.97 8.06 3.92
C THR A 16 -13.86 7.20 5.18
N LYS A 17 -14.81 6.27 5.39
CA LYS A 17 -14.75 5.32 6.49
C LYS A 17 -13.48 4.45 6.40
N TRP A 18 -13.12 3.95 5.22
CA TRP A 18 -11.88 3.19 5.03
C TRP A 18 -10.64 3.96 5.48
N CYS A 19 -10.48 5.22 5.05
CA CYS A 19 -9.34 6.04 5.45
C CYS A 19 -9.27 6.24 6.97
N MET A 20 -10.43 6.45 7.62
CA MET A 20 -10.51 6.60 9.07
C MET A 20 -10.23 5.28 9.81
N ASP A 21 -10.78 4.16 9.33
CA ASP A 21 -10.53 2.83 9.91
C ASP A 21 -9.05 2.45 9.81
N MET A 22 -8.41 2.71 8.67
CA MET A 22 -6.98 2.43 8.48
C MET A 22 -6.10 3.38 9.28
N TYR A 23 -6.48 4.66 9.41
CA TYR A 23 -5.79 5.58 10.30
C TYR A 23 -5.83 5.09 11.74
N ASN A 24 -7.01 4.71 12.25
CA ASN A 24 -7.14 4.18 13.61
C ASN A 24 -6.31 2.91 13.79
N LEU A 25 -6.37 1.96 12.85
CA LEU A 25 -5.55 0.75 12.89
C LEU A 25 -4.05 1.06 12.87
N ASN A 26 -3.61 2.04 12.07
CA ASN A 26 -2.23 2.49 12.06
C ASN A 26 -1.85 3.14 13.40
N MET A 27 -2.73 3.94 14.00
CA MET A 27 -2.51 4.51 15.34
C MET A 27 -2.40 3.42 16.41
N ASP A 28 -3.23 2.39 16.36
CA ASP A 28 -3.16 1.23 17.28
C ASP A 28 -1.81 0.49 17.13
N ILE A 29 -1.27 0.42 15.91
CA ILE A 29 0.07 -0.16 15.64
C ILE A 29 1.20 0.78 16.09
N LEU A 30 0.99 2.10 16.02
CA LEU A 30 1.94 3.14 16.42
C LEU A 30 2.13 3.28 17.93
N GLU A 31 1.24 2.73 18.75
CA GLU A 31 1.43 2.67 20.21
C GLU A 31 2.60 1.74 20.61
N ASP A 32 3.14 0.96 19.67
CA ASP A 32 4.36 0.19 19.85
C ASP A 32 5.59 1.03 19.46
N ASP A 33 6.55 1.15 20.39
CA ASP A 33 7.81 1.89 20.24
C ASP A 33 8.60 1.49 18.98
N LEU A 34 8.42 0.26 18.49
CA LEU A 34 9.02 -0.20 17.24
C LEU A 34 8.50 0.61 16.05
N TYR A 35 7.24 1.06 16.05
CA TYR A 35 6.63 1.77 14.91
C TYR A 35 6.50 3.27 15.14
N GLY A 36 6.86 3.79 16.31
CA GLY A 36 6.56 5.17 16.76
C GLY A 36 6.95 6.34 15.85
N ASN A 37 7.81 6.14 14.83
CA ASN A 37 8.14 7.18 13.84
C ASN A 37 7.27 7.12 12.56
N THR A 38 6.31 6.20 12.39
CA THR A 38 5.56 6.07 11.12
C THR A 38 4.35 7.01 10.95
N ASN A 39 4.50 8.28 11.34
CA ASN A 39 3.42 9.28 11.28
C ASN A 39 3.28 9.96 9.91
N ASN A 40 4.16 9.66 8.94
CA ASN A 40 3.94 10.04 7.56
C ASN A 40 3.12 8.95 6.87
N PHE A 41 1.84 9.20 6.62
CA PHE A 41 0.94 8.22 6.03
C PHE A 41 0.14 8.77 4.84
N LYS A 42 -0.23 7.87 3.94
CA LYS A 42 -1.09 8.18 2.79
C LYS A 42 -2.11 7.08 2.57
N SER A 43 -3.39 7.42 2.64
CA SER A 43 -4.47 6.60 2.10
C SER A 43 -4.71 6.95 0.63
N SER A 44 -4.86 5.95 -0.23
CA SER A 44 -5.22 6.15 -1.63
C SER A 44 -6.26 5.13 -2.09
N LEU A 45 -7.21 5.60 -2.91
CA LEU A 45 -8.07 4.75 -3.72
C LEU A 45 -7.50 4.77 -5.14
N LEU A 46 -6.95 3.65 -5.58
CA LEU A 46 -6.39 3.52 -6.91
C LEU A 46 -7.35 2.74 -7.80
N LYS A 47 -7.70 3.34 -8.95
CA LYS A 47 -8.43 2.66 -10.02
C LYS A 47 -7.43 2.19 -11.07
N TYR A 48 -7.27 0.89 -11.18
CA TYR A 48 -6.49 0.27 -12.24
C TYR A 48 -7.42 -0.07 -13.41
N HIS A 49 -7.04 0.37 -14.60
CA HIS A 49 -7.63 -0.11 -15.83
C HIS A 49 -6.96 -1.42 -16.23
N LYS A 50 -7.50 -2.09 -17.27
CA LYS A 50 -6.89 -3.31 -17.83
C LYS A 50 -5.41 -3.08 -18.10
N GLY A 51 -4.55 -3.92 -17.52
CA GLY A 51 -3.12 -3.71 -17.54
C GLY A 51 -2.37 -4.53 -16.49
N TYR A 52 -1.10 -4.17 -16.29
CA TYR A 52 -0.20 -4.85 -15.39
C TYR A 52 0.62 -3.83 -14.60
N ILE A 53 0.64 -3.98 -13.28
CA ILE A 53 1.62 -3.32 -12.42
C ILE A 53 2.79 -4.29 -12.28
N GLY A 54 3.98 -3.81 -12.62
CA GLY A 54 5.23 -4.54 -12.54
C GLY A 54 5.52 -5.12 -11.15
N GLU A 55 6.51 -6.01 -11.12
CA GLU A 55 7.07 -6.55 -9.88
C GLU A 55 7.80 -5.41 -9.17
N HIS A 56 7.43 -5.15 -7.91
CA HIS A 56 8.03 -4.08 -7.11
C HIS A 56 7.87 -4.34 -5.61
N THR A 57 8.53 -3.52 -4.81
CA THR A 57 8.32 -3.37 -3.36
C THR A 57 7.83 -1.95 -3.09
N ASP A 58 7.20 -1.76 -1.93
CA ASP A 58 6.81 -0.43 -1.46
C ASP A 58 7.96 0.21 -0.69
N ARG A 59 8.24 1.50 -0.92
CA ARG A 59 9.33 2.21 -0.24
C ARG A 59 9.11 2.40 1.27
N GLY A 60 7.85 2.46 1.71
CA GLY A 60 7.46 2.81 3.09
C GLY A 60 7.80 1.75 4.15
N THR A 61 7.28 1.95 5.36
CA THR A 61 7.40 0.98 6.47
C THR A 61 6.34 -0.11 6.36
N LEU A 62 5.06 0.28 6.30
CA LEU A 62 3.94 -0.63 6.19
C LEU A 62 3.05 -0.25 5.02
N SER A 63 2.51 -1.27 4.37
CA SER A 63 1.46 -1.16 3.38
C SER A 63 0.27 -2.00 3.81
N PHE A 64 -0.92 -1.40 3.71
CA PHE A 64 -2.21 -2.02 3.96
C PHE A 64 -2.94 -2.00 2.63
N VAL A 65 -3.30 -3.17 2.13
CA VAL A 65 -3.99 -3.31 0.85
C VAL A 65 -5.23 -4.14 1.06
N TYR A 66 -6.39 -3.54 0.78
CA TYR A 66 -7.64 -4.27 0.73
C TYR A 66 -7.92 -4.74 -0.68
N ASN A 67 -7.83 -6.06 -0.84
CA ASN A 67 -8.00 -6.75 -2.09
C ASN A 67 -9.45 -7.24 -2.21
N GLU A 68 -10.21 -6.72 -3.17
CA GLU A 68 -11.56 -7.21 -3.50
C GLU A 68 -11.63 -7.89 -4.87
N TYR A 69 -10.52 -7.88 -5.61
CA TYR A 69 -10.45 -8.34 -6.99
C TYR A 69 -9.32 -9.36 -7.14
N PRO A 70 -9.47 -10.37 -8.00
CA PRO A 70 -8.37 -11.27 -8.34
C PRO A 70 -7.21 -10.50 -8.99
N GLY A 71 -6.05 -11.14 -9.03
CA GLY A 71 -4.87 -10.69 -9.74
C GLY A 71 -3.85 -9.90 -8.92
N LEU A 72 -3.98 -9.84 -7.59
CA LEU A 72 -2.90 -9.40 -6.71
C LEU A 72 -2.01 -10.58 -6.37
N TYR A 73 -0.72 -10.50 -6.67
CA TYR A 73 0.24 -11.56 -6.39
C TYR A 73 1.35 -11.06 -5.47
N ILE A 74 1.76 -11.90 -4.54
CA ILE A 74 2.94 -11.70 -3.70
C ILE A 74 3.97 -12.79 -3.95
N ARG A 75 5.24 -12.51 -3.66
CA ARG A 75 6.31 -13.50 -3.77
C ARG A 75 6.57 -14.16 -2.41
N VAL A 76 6.36 -15.46 -2.33
CA VAL A 76 6.62 -16.26 -1.13
C VAL A 76 7.50 -17.44 -1.53
N ASN A 77 8.67 -17.60 -0.89
CA ASN A 77 9.62 -18.67 -1.21
C ASN A 77 10.01 -18.74 -2.71
N ASN A 78 10.21 -17.57 -3.34
CA ASN A 78 10.48 -17.41 -4.78
C ASN A 78 9.35 -17.85 -5.73
N GLU A 79 8.14 -18.10 -5.21
CA GLU A 79 6.96 -18.41 -5.99
C GLU A 79 5.93 -17.29 -5.92
N TRP A 80 5.26 -17.03 -7.04
CA TRP A 80 4.17 -16.06 -7.10
C TRP A 80 2.88 -16.70 -6.62
N LYS A 81 2.32 -16.16 -5.54
CA LYS A 81 1.05 -16.59 -4.98
C LYS A 81 0.00 -15.50 -5.16
N GLU A 82 -1.13 -15.85 -5.75
CA GLU A 82 -2.29 -14.96 -5.81
C GLU A 82 -2.92 -14.84 -4.42
N LEU A 83 -3.30 -13.62 -4.05
CA LEU A 83 -4.00 -13.34 -2.81
C LEU A 83 -5.51 -13.41 -3.01
N ASP A 84 -6.19 -14.04 -2.05
CA ASP A 84 -7.64 -14.03 -1.93
C ASP A 84 -8.17 -12.63 -1.58
N ASN A 85 -9.48 -12.49 -1.48
CA ASN A 85 -10.08 -11.24 -1.04
C ASN A 85 -9.84 -11.02 0.47
N GLY A 86 -9.47 -9.80 0.85
CA GLY A 86 -9.21 -9.45 2.25
C GLY A 86 -8.30 -8.25 2.45
N LEU A 87 -8.07 -7.90 3.72
CA LEU A 87 -7.04 -6.93 4.12
C LEU A 87 -5.71 -7.65 4.28
N PHE A 88 -4.69 -7.13 3.60
CA PHE A 88 -3.31 -7.60 3.70
C PHE A 88 -2.44 -6.48 4.23
N ILE A 89 -1.50 -6.85 5.10
CA ILE A 89 -0.54 -5.94 5.70
C ILE A 89 0.84 -6.52 5.44
N TRP A 90 1.75 -5.72 4.91
CA TRP A 90 3.13 -6.15 4.69
C TRP A 90 4.14 -5.04 4.91
N LEU A 91 5.40 -5.45 5.07
CA LEU A 91 6.54 -4.55 5.19
C LEU A 91 6.96 -4.03 3.82
N GLY A 92 7.11 -2.71 3.72
CA GLY A 92 7.88 -2.07 2.65
C GLY A 92 9.38 -2.09 2.97
N ASP A 93 10.19 -1.47 2.12
CA ASP A 93 11.66 -1.46 2.18
C ASP A 93 12.19 -0.95 3.53
N MET A 94 11.60 0.10 4.08
CA MET A 94 12.03 0.67 5.36
C MET A 94 11.69 -0.25 6.53
N GLY A 95 10.49 -0.85 6.52
CA GLY A 95 10.09 -1.81 7.55
C GLY A 95 10.92 -3.08 7.49
N ALA A 96 11.14 -3.60 6.28
CA ALA A 96 12.02 -4.73 6.01
C ALA A 96 13.42 -4.52 6.58
N LYS A 97 14.02 -3.34 6.33
CA LYS A 97 15.32 -2.96 6.92
C LYS A 97 15.28 -2.91 8.44
N GLN A 98 14.24 -2.30 9.02
CA GLN A 98 14.10 -2.15 10.46
C GLN A 98 14.01 -3.51 11.19
N PHE A 99 13.24 -4.45 10.64
CA PHE A 99 13.04 -5.77 11.25
C PHE A 99 14.03 -6.84 10.79
N ASN A 100 15.00 -6.48 9.95
CA ASN A 100 15.94 -7.41 9.31
C ASN A 100 15.20 -8.57 8.59
N LYS A 101 14.23 -8.20 7.76
CA LYS A 101 13.38 -9.09 6.95
C LYS A 101 13.41 -8.64 5.49
N PRO A 102 13.05 -9.50 4.52
CA PRO A 102 12.84 -9.06 3.15
C PRO A 102 11.56 -8.21 3.03
N ALA A 103 11.57 -7.21 2.14
CA ALA A 103 10.38 -6.48 1.75
C ALA A 103 9.46 -7.36 0.89
N MET A 104 8.15 -7.11 0.95
CA MET A 104 7.20 -7.92 0.19
C MET A 104 7.18 -7.52 -1.28
N GLU A 105 7.80 -8.36 -2.13
CA GLU A 105 7.64 -8.26 -3.58
C GLU A 105 6.21 -8.59 -3.98
N HIS A 106 5.59 -7.71 -4.76
CA HIS A 106 4.23 -7.89 -5.22
C HIS A 106 4.02 -7.32 -6.63
N LYS A 107 2.93 -7.77 -7.27
CA LYS A 107 2.51 -7.34 -8.60
C LYS A 107 1.00 -7.44 -8.74
N VAL A 108 0.45 -6.72 -9.72
CA VAL A 108 -0.99 -6.77 -10.01
C VAL A 108 -1.21 -7.05 -11.48
N LYS A 109 -1.96 -8.11 -11.79
CA LYS A 109 -2.51 -8.38 -13.11
C LYS A 109 -3.99 -7.98 -13.12
N CYS A 110 -4.34 -7.04 -13.99
CA CYS A 110 -5.67 -6.46 -14.02
C CYS A 110 -6.34 -6.80 -15.35
N GLU A 111 -7.23 -7.81 -15.37
CA GLU A 111 -7.95 -8.20 -16.59
C GLU A 111 -9.11 -7.25 -16.92
N ASN A 112 -9.70 -6.62 -15.90
CA ASN A 112 -10.83 -5.69 -15.98
C ASN A 112 -10.53 -4.38 -15.23
N ILE A 113 -11.51 -3.53 -14.95
CA ILE A 113 -11.35 -2.40 -14.02
C ILE A 113 -11.27 -2.95 -12.59
N ARG A 114 -10.24 -2.55 -11.85
CA ARG A 114 -10.01 -2.91 -10.46
C ARG A 114 -9.90 -1.66 -9.62
N TRP A 115 -10.48 -1.69 -8.43
CA TRP A 115 -10.22 -0.70 -7.39
C TRP A 115 -9.30 -1.32 -6.34
N SER A 116 -8.40 -0.51 -5.80
CA SER A 116 -7.54 -0.89 -4.69
C SER A 116 -7.59 0.20 -3.65
N LEU A 117 -7.96 -0.18 -2.44
CA LEU A 117 -7.90 0.68 -1.27
C LEU A 117 -6.57 0.41 -0.58
N ASN A 118 -5.71 1.41 -0.57
CA ASN A 118 -4.36 1.29 -0.03
C ASN A 118 -4.17 2.31 1.09
N TYR A 119 -3.42 1.92 2.10
CA TYR A 119 -2.90 2.82 3.12
C TYR A 119 -1.44 2.50 3.32
N PHE A 120 -0.60 3.52 3.32
CA PHE A 120 0.84 3.38 3.46
C PHE A 120 1.31 4.22 4.64
N SER A 121 2.27 3.71 5.41
CA SER A 121 2.94 4.45 6.49
C SER A 121 4.45 4.42 6.31
N ALA A 122 5.12 5.50 6.69
CA ALA A 122 6.54 5.73 6.53
C ALA A 122 7.05 6.66 7.64
N PRO A 123 8.37 6.68 7.88
CA PRO A 123 8.98 7.57 8.86
C PRO A 123 8.72 9.07 8.54
N THR A 124 8.57 9.90 9.58
CA THR A 124 8.25 11.33 9.42
C THR A 124 9.30 12.14 8.68
N ASP A 125 10.56 11.69 8.72
CA ASP A 125 11.72 12.31 8.09
C ASP A 125 11.86 11.97 6.59
N ILE A 126 10.99 11.13 6.04
CA ILE A 126 10.98 10.79 4.63
C ILE A 126 10.03 11.69 3.85
N ASP A 127 10.58 12.53 2.99
CA ASP A 127 9.79 13.31 2.04
C ASP A 127 9.25 12.43 0.90
N TYR A 128 7.93 12.55 0.67
CA TYR A 128 7.18 11.90 -0.40
C TYR A 128 7.55 10.43 -0.67
N PRO A 129 7.41 9.50 0.30
CA PRO A 129 7.79 8.10 0.11
C PRO A 129 6.98 7.38 -0.98
N TRP A 130 5.85 7.97 -1.37
CA TRP A 130 4.87 7.43 -2.31
C TRP A 130 5.05 7.92 -3.75
N THR A 131 5.95 8.86 -3.99
CA THR A 131 6.30 9.31 -5.35
C THR A 131 7.64 8.71 -5.73
N VAL A 132 7.72 8.23 -6.97
CA VAL A 132 9.02 7.98 -7.59
C VAL A 132 9.62 9.36 -7.87
N PRO A 133 10.81 9.70 -7.35
CA PRO A 133 11.46 10.95 -7.70
C PRO A 133 11.58 11.05 -9.22
N GLU A 134 11.19 12.18 -9.81
CA GLU A 134 11.18 12.35 -11.28
C GLU A 134 12.57 12.24 -11.93
N ASN A 135 13.64 12.15 -11.14
CA ASN A 135 15.01 12.07 -11.64
C ASN A 135 15.78 10.94 -10.97
N ASN A 136 16.01 9.85 -11.72
CA ASN A 136 17.17 8.96 -11.61
C ASN A 136 17.50 8.44 -13.00
#